data_AF-A0A378QMF4-F1
#
_entry.id   AF-A0A378QMF4-F1
#
_cell.length_a   1.000
_cell.length_b   1.000
_cell.length_c   1.000
_cell.angle_alpha   90.00
_cell.angle_beta   90.00
_cell.angle_gamma   90.00
#
_symmetry.space_group_name_H-M   'P 1'
#
loop_
_entity.id
_entity.type
_entity.pdbx_description
1 polymer ?
#
loop_
_entity_poly.entity_id
_entity_poly.type
_entity_poly.pdbx_seq_one_letter_code
_entity_poly.pdbx_strand_id
1 'polypeptide(L)'
;MKRHPALQPLSRQHHLGLVIANKAKSATDDDKLTHHQALVDYLTTAIPTHFEVERTCLADVILTKLSDDKAVKLAKQMLDEHEYIESLLSNTDPSVDDVKELANALYDHIRFEERELFPIAETVLSDDEFFAIYEASDENVK
;
A
#
# COMPACT_ATOMS: atom_id res chain seq x y z
N MET A 1 16.82 -0.01 5.88
CA MET A 1 17.27 -1.00 4.87
C MET A 1 17.03 -0.35 3.51
N LYS A 2 17.97 -0.45 2.56
CA LYS A 2 17.73 0.07 1.21
C LYS A 2 17.01 -1.03 0.42
N ARG A 3 15.84 -0.70 -0.15
CA ARG A 3 15.09 -1.59 -1.04
C ARG A 3 15.82 -1.79 -2.35
N HIS A 4 15.53 -2.90 -3.02
CA HIS A 4 15.84 -3.10 -4.42
C HIS A 4 15.42 -1.87 -5.24
N PRO A 5 16.25 -1.35 -6.17
CA PRO A 5 15.97 -0.11 -6.91
C PRO A 5 14.57 -0.07 -7.53
N ALA A 6 14.09 -1.20 -8.05
CA ALA A 6 12.75 -1.29 -8.64
C ALA A 6 11.59 -1.10 -7.66
N LEU A 7 11.78 -1.39 -6.38
CA LEU A 7 10.75 -1.22 -5.33
C LEU A 7 10.82 0.17 -4.68
N GLN A 8 11.89 0.93 -4.91
CA GLN A 8 12.05 2.25 -4.31
C GLN A 8 10.94 3.25 -4.67
N PRO A 9 10.40 3.28 -5.90
CA PRO A 9 9.27 4.15 -6.23
C PRO A 9 8.05 3.89 -5.33
N LEU A 10 7.66 2.62 -5.19
CA LEU A 10 6.57 2.21 -4.29
C LEU A 10 6.87 2.60 -2.84
N SER A 11 8.06 2.30 -2.33
CA SER A 11 8.48 2.69 -0.98
C SER A 11 8.54 4.21 -0.73
N ARG A 12 8.73 5.04 -1.76
CA ARG A 12 8.65 6.51 -1.62
C ARG A 12 7.20 6.94 -1.40
N GLN A 13 6.25 6.35 -2.12
CA GLN A 13 4.83 6.59 -1.90
C GLN A 13 4.42 6.18 -0.49
N HIS A 14 4.86 5.01 -0.01
CA HIS A 14 4.67 4.54 1.37
C HIS A 14 5.07 5.55 2.43
N HIS A 15 6.14 6.32 2.21
CA HIS A 15 6.57 7.31 3.19
C HIS A 15 5.49 8.38 3.43
N LEU A 16 4.88 8.89 2.37
CA LEU A 16 3.79 9.86 2.48
C LEU A 16 2.56 9.24 3.14
N GLY A 17 2.18 8.03 2.72
CA GLY A 17 1.05 7.29 3.31
C GLY A 17 1.21 7.08 4.82
N LEU A 18 2.39 6.66 5.28
CA LEU A 18 2.70 6.53 6.70
C LEU A 18 2.59 7.86 7.46
N VAL A 19 3.04 8.97 6.88
CA VAL A 19 2.94 10.28 7.53
C VAL A 19 1.49 10.72 7.70
N ILE A 20 0.67 10.55 6.66
CA ILE A 20 -0.76 10.91 6.69
C ILE A 20 -1.50 10.02 7.67
N ALA A 21 -1.36 8.70 7.53
CA ALA A 21 -2.00 7.72 8.39
C ALA A 21 -1.60 7.90 9.86
N ASN A 22 -0.32 8.10 10.16
CA ASN A 22 0.13 8.27 11.54
C ASN A 22 -0.44 9.52 12.21
N LYS A 23 -0.68 10.61 11.46
CA LYS A 23 -1.37 11.80 12.00
C LYS A 23 -2.85 11.53 12.26
N ALA A 24 -3.52 10.84 11.33
CA ALA A 24 -4.94 10.54 11.44
C ALA A 24 -5.29 9.56 12.58
N LYS A 25 -4.35 8.72 13.02
CA LYS A 25 -4.53 7.84 14.20
C LYS A 25 -4.86 8.59 15.49
N SER A 26 -4.47 9.87 15.60
CA SER A 26 -4.78 10.72 16.76
C SER A 26 -5.97 11.66 16.54
N ALA A 27 -6.80 11.42 15.52
CA ALA A 27 -7.96 12.26 15.22
C ALA A 27 -8.91 12.40 16.42
N THR A 28 -9.55 13.56 16.48
CA THR A 28 -10.53 14.02 17.46
C THR A 28 -11.77 14.55 16.73
N ASP A 29 -12.85 14.84 17.45
CA ASP A 29 -14.06 15.39 16.81
C ASP A 29 -13.82 16.74 16.12
N ASP A 30 -12.86 17.53 16.62
CA ASP A 30 -12.54 18.86 16.07
C ASP A 30 -11.81 18.81 14.72
N ASP A 31 -11.04 17.73 14.46
CA ASP A 31 -10.16 17.62 13.29
C ASP A 31 -10.40 16.37 12.43
N LYS A 32 -11.38 15.51 12.76
CA LYS A 32 -11.66 14.27 12.04
C LYS A 32 -11.87 14.47 10.54
N LEU A 33 -12.59 15.52 10.12
CA LEU A 33 -12.87 15.76 8.71
C LEU A 33 -11.60 16.17 7.94
N THR A 34 -10.68 16.89 8.59
CA THR A 34 -9.39 17.26 7.99
C THR A 34 -8.51 16.03 7.79
N HIS A 35 -8.41 15.16 8.79
CA HIS A 35 -7.65 13.90 8.68
C HIS A 35 -8.27 12.94 7.67
N HIS A 36 -9.60 12.82 7.66
CA HIS A 36 -10.33 12.01 6.70
C HIS A 36 -10.08 12.49 5.26
N GLN A 37 -10.21 13.79 5.00
CA GLN A 37 -9.97 14.34 3.68
C GLN A 37 -8.53 14.08 3.22
N ALA A 38 -7.53 14.22 4.10
CA ALA A 38 -6.14 13.94 3.76
C ALA A 38 -5.91 12.46 3.41
N LEU A 39 -6.57 11.53 4.11
CA LEU A 39 -6.54 10.10 3.78
C LEU A 39 -7.21 9.82 2.44
N VAL A 40 -8.43 10.31 2.23
CA VAL A 40 -9.20 10.11 1.00
C VAL A 40 -8.46 10.70 -0.20
N ASP A 41 -7.94 11.93 -0.10
CA ASP A 41 -7.20 12.58 -1.18
C ASP A 41 -6.00 11.72 -1.58
N TYR A 42 -5.22 11.24 -0.61
CA TYR A 42 -4.07 10.38 -0.88
C TYR A 42 -4.50 9.04 -1.51
N LEU A 43 -5.52 8.39 -0.94
CA LEU A 43 -6.02 7.09 -1.38
C LEU A 43 -6.70 7.13 -2.76
N THR A 44 -7.19 8.28 -3.19
CA THR A 44 -7.90 8.44 -4.48
C THR A 44 -7.05 9.07 -5.58
N THR A 45 -5.89 9.68 -5.24
CA THR A 45 -5.01 10.32 -6.22
C THR A 45 -3.72 9.56 -6.49
N ALA A 46 -3.02 9.11 -5.45
CA ALA A 46 -1.70 8.48 -5.58
C ALA A 46 -1.77 6.95 -5.51
N ILE A 47 -2.66 6.43 -4.66
CA ILE A 47 -2.74 5.00 -4.38
C ILE A 47 -3.37 4.13 -5.48
N PRO A 48 -4.31 4.59 -6.34
CA PRO A 48 -4.89 3.70 -7.34
C PRO A 48 -3.84 3.12 -8.31
N THR A 49 -2.91 3.95 -8.78
CA THR A 49 -1.80 3.50 -9.63
C THR A 49 -0.83 2.59 -8.84
N HIS A 50 -0.57 2.92 -7.58
CA HIS A 50 0.30 2.14 -6.71
C HIS A 50 -0.25 0.72 -6.49
N PHE A 51 -1.51 0.59 -6.07
CA PHE A 51 -2.18 -0.69 -5.88
C PHE A 51 -2.28 -1.48 -7.17
N GLU A 52 -2.47 -0.84 -8.32
CA GLU A 52 -2.48 -1.53 -9.61
C GLU A 52 -1.12 -2.16 -9.94
N VAL A 53 -0.01 -1.46 -9.68
CA VAL A 53 1.34 -2.01 -9.86
C VAL A 53 1.56 -3.20 -8.92
N GLU A 54 1.16 -3.10 -7.66
CA GLU A 54 1.28 -4.19 -6.70
C GLU A 54 0.43 -5.40 -7.08
N ARG A 55 -0.83 -5.18 -7.47
CA ARG A 55 -1.74 -6.22 -7.94
C ARG A 55 -1.16 -6.96 -9.15
N THR A 56 -0.74 -6.23 -10.18
CA THR A 56 -0.38 -6.82 -11.49
C THR A 56 1.08 -7.26 -11.60
N CYS A 57 2.00 -6.56 -10.94
CA CYS A 57 3.44 -6.80 -11.08
C CYS A 57 4.05 -7.53 -9.87
N LEU A 58 3.39 -7.51 -8.70
CA LEU A 58 3.77 -8.34 -7.54
C LEU A 58 2.82 -9.53 -7.36
N ALA A 59 1.56 -9.29 -7.00
CA ALA A 59 0.66 -10.38 -6.62
C ALA A 59 0.39 -11.35 -7.75
N ASP A 60 0.00 -10.90 -8.94
CA ASP A 60 -0.26 -11.78 -10.08
C ASP A 60 0.97 -12.63 -10.44
N VAL A 61 2.17 -12.03 -10.41
CA VAL A 61 3.42 -12.74 -10.67
C VAL A 61 3.65 -13.83 -9.61
N ILE A 62 3.56 -13.47 -8.32
CA ILE A 62 3.75 -14.40 -7.21
C ILE A 62 2.74 -15.55 -7.26
N LEU A 63 1.47 -15.24 -7.55
CA LEU A 63 0.38 -16.21 -7.52
C LEU A 63 0.35 -17.13 -8.74
N THR A 64 0.82 -16.68 -9.90
CA THR A 64 0.73 -17.44 -11.16
C THR A 64 2.03 -18.12 -11.57
N LYS A 65 3.19 -17.56 -11.21
CA LYS A 65 4.49 -18.05 -11.69
C LYS A 65 5.34 -18.71 -10.62
N LEU A 66 5.11 -18.39 -9.34
CA LEU A 66 5.97 -18.83 -8.24
C LEU A 66 5.30 -19.92 -7.42
N SER A 67 6.11 -20.74 -6.75
CA SER A 67 5.65 -21.84 -5.89
C SER A 67 6.06 -21.66 -4.42
N ASP A 68 6.44 -20.43 -4.03
CA ASP A 68 6.78 -20.13 -2.64
C ASP A 68 5.51 -19.88 -1.82
N ASP A 69 5.17 -20.82 -0.94
CA ASP A 69 3.94 -20.77 -0.12
C ASP A 69 3.86 -19.51 0.75
N LYS A 70 5.00 -19.00 1.24
CA LYS A 70 5.03 -17.79 2.06
C LYS A 70 4.74 -16.57 1.19
N ALA A 71 5.39 -16.45 0.04
CA ALA A 71 5.12 -15.36 -0.90
C ALA A 71 3.65 -15.35 -1.34
N VAL A 72 3.10 -16.52 -1.70
CA VAL A 72 1.68 -16.67 -2.09
C VAL A 72 0.74 -16.22 -0.97
N LYS A 73 1.02 -16.58 0.28
CA LYS A 73 0.22 -16.13 1.43
C LYS A 73 0.26 -14.60 1.58
N LEU A 74 1.45 -14.01 1.51
CA LEU A 74 1.64 -12.56 1.67
C LEU A 74 0.97 -11.79 0.52
N ALA A 75 1.07 -12.27 -0.72
CA ALA A 75 0.39 -11.67 -1.86
C ALA A 75 -1.14 -11.68 -1.70
N LYS A 76 -1.74 -12.77 -1.19
CA LYS A 76 -3.18 -12.80 -0.89
C LYS A 76 -3.58 -11.82 0.20
N GLN A 77 -2.79 -11.75 1.28
CA GLN A 77 -3.02 -10.79 2.34
C GLN A 77 -3.00 -9.34 1.83
N MET A 78 -2.03 -8.99 0.98
CA MET A 78 -1.95 -7.68 0.33
C MET A 78 -3.24 -7.35 -0.44
N LEU A 79 -3.73 -8.28 -1.26
CA LEU A 79 -4.98 -8.10 -2.02
C LEU A 79 -6.19 -7.91 -1.09
N ASP A 80 -6.31 -8.73 -0.05
CA ASP A 80 -7.39 -8.62 0.94
C ASP A 80 -7.33 -7.27 1.69
N GLU A 81 -6.13 -6.78 2.03
CA GLU A 81 -5.92 -5.48 2.67
C GLU A 81 -6.27 -4.32 1.73
N HIS A 82 -5.96 -4.41 0.43
CA HIS A 82 -6.37 -3.39 -0.55
C HIS A 82 -7.89 -3.28 -0.63
N GLU A 83 -8.58 -4.41 -0.78
CA GLU A 83 -10.06 -4.44 -0.84
C GLU A 83 -10.67 -3.85 0.43
N TYR A 84 -10.11 -4.17 1.59
CA TYR A 84 -10.57 -3.62 2.86
C TYR A 84 -10.36 -2.11 2.94
N ILE A 85 -9.18 -1.59 2.62
CA ILE A 85 -8.90 -0.14 2.59
C ILE A 85 -9.85 0.58 1.63
N GLU A 86 -10.05 0.06 0.42
CA GLU A 86 -10.96 0.64 -0.58
C GLU A 86 -12.41 0.64 -0.08
N SER A 87 -12.84 -0.38 0.67
CA SER A 87 -14.21 -0.44 1.22
C SER A 87 -14.50 0.67 2.23
N LEU A 88 -13.48 1.09 3.00
CA LEU A 88 -13.58 2.14 4.01
C LEU A 88 -13.73 3.54 3.40
N LEU A 89 -13.37 3.74 2.12
CA LEU A 89 -13.49 5.03 1.41
C LEU A 89 -14.94 5.43 1.10
N SER A 90 -15.89 4.50 1.24
CA SER A 90 -17.30 4.76 0.91
C SER A 90 -18.03 5.66 1.92
N ASN A 91 -17.42 5.90 3.10
CA ASN A 91 -18.02 6.70 4.16
C ASN A 91 -17.81 8.22 3.94
N THR A 92 -18.89 8.95 3.68
CA THR A 92 -18.85 10.40 3.43
C THR A 92 -19.08 11.28 4.66
N ASP A 93 -19.45 10.68 5.81
CA ASP A 93 -19.64 11.37 7.09
C ASP A 93 -19.02 10.54 8.23
N PRO A 94 -17.67 10.51 8.32
CA PRO A 94 -16.98 9.61 9.23
C PRO A 94 -17.06 10.08 10.69
N SER A 95 -17.22 9.11 11.59
CA SER A 95 -16.90 9.27 13.00
C SER A 95 -15.38 9.32 13.22
N VAL A 96 -14.95 9.71 14.42
CA VAL A 96 -13.53 9.64 14.81
C VAL A 96 -12.98 8.22 14.69
N ASP A 97 -13.81 7.22 15.01
CA ASP A 97 -13.41 5.81 14.95
C ASP A 97 -13.23 5.35 13.51
N ASP A 98 -14.10 5.77 12.58
CA ASP A 98 -13.94 5.46 11.14
C ASP A 98 -12.63 6.05 10.58
N VAL A 99 -12.28 7.28 10.95
CA VAL A 99 -11.02 7.92 10.53
C VAL A 99 -9.82 7.14 11.07
N LYS A 100 -9.89 6.71 12.34
CA LYS A 100 -8.83 5.92 12.96
C LYS A 100 -8.74 4.53 12.35
N GLU A 101 -9.85 3.92 11.98
CA GLU A 101 -9.90 2.62 11.31
C GLU A 101 -9.17 2.69 9.97
N LEU A 102 -9.53 3.64 9.10
CA LEU A 102 -8.85 3.86 7.82
C LEU A 102 -7.36 4.17 7.99
N ALA A 103 -7.02 5.02 8.97
CA ALA A 103 -5.65 5.36 9.29
C ALA A 103 -4.83 4.14 9.79
N ASN A 104 -5.45 3.28 10.60
CA ASN A 104 -4.79 2.06 11.06
C ASN A 104 -4.62 1.06 9.92
N ALA A 105 -5.67 0.82 9.12
CA ALA A 105 -5.62 -0.06 7.97
C ALA A 105 -4.49 0.33 7.00
N LEU A 106 -4.43 1.59 6.57
CA LEU A 106 -3.39 2.07 5.66
C LEU A 106 -1.98 1.97 6.28
N TYR A 107 -1.83 2.36 7.56
CA TYR A 107 -0.53 2.30 8.22
C TYR A 107 -0.04 0.88 8.37
N ASP A 108 -0.91 -0.04 8.79
CA ASP A 108 -0.55 -1.42 9.08
C ASP A 108 -0.25 -2.16 7.77
N HIS A 109 -1.03 -1.90 6.72
CA HIS A 109 -0.78 -2.37 5.35
C HIS A 109 0.60 -1.97 4.83
N ILE A 110 0.92 -0.67 4.84
CA ILE A 110 2.25 -0.20 4.40
C ILE A 110 3.38 -0.82 5.24
N ARG A 111 3.16 -1.01 6.55
CA ARG A 111 4.16 -1.66 7.42
C ARG A 111 4.34 -3.12 7.08
N PHE A 112 3.25 -3.82 6.79
CA PHE A 112 3.25 -5.20 6.35
C PHE A 112 4.04 -5.36 5.05
N GLU A 113 3.76 -4.53 4.04
CA GLU A 113 4.45 -4.64 2.76
C GLU A 113 5.95 -4.39 2.88
N GLU A 114 6.32 -3.31 3.58
CA GLU A 114 7.71 -2.99 3.81
C GLU A 114 8.44 -4.08 4.64
N ARG A 115 7.79 -4.67 5.63
CA ARG A 115 8.49 -5.58 6.56
C ARG A 115 8.46 -7.03 6.14
N GLU A 116 7.49 -7.43 5.32
CA GLU A 116 7.22 -8.83 5.02
C GLU A 116 7.14 -9.07 3.52
N LEU A 117 6.28 -8.34 2.79
CA LEU A 117 6.06 -8.59 1.36
C LEU A 117 7.28 -8.23 0.50
N PHE A 118 7.79 -7.00 0.62
CA PHE A 118 8.94 -6.56 -0.18
C PHE A 118 10.19 -7.39 0.10
N PRO A 119 10.54 -7.71 1.37
CA PRO A 119 11.62 -8.65 1.64
C PRO A 119 11.43 -10.03 1.03
N ILE A 120 10.21 -10.59 0.99
CA ILE A 120 10.01 -11.88 0.32
C ILE A 120 10.12 -11.73 -1.20
N ALA A 121 9.56 -10.65 -1.77
CA ALA A 121 9.62 -10.36 -3.20
C ALA A 121 11.09 -10.24 -3.68
N GLU A 122 11.94 -9.57 -2.90
CA GLU A 122 13.39 -9.47 -3.11
C GLU A 122 14.12 -10.83 -3.19
N THR A 123 13.51 -11.91 -2.68
CA THR A 123 14.09 -13.26 -2.73
C THR A 123 13.54 -14.15 -3.83
N VAL A 124 12.37 -13.81 -4.39
CA VAL A 124 11.64 -14.71 -5.31
C VAL A 124 11.45 -14.13 -6.71
N LEU A 125 11.51 -12.80 -6.88
CA LEU A 125 11.37 -12.15 -8.18
C LEU A 125 12.69 -12.11 -8.96
N SER A 126 12.58 -12.20 -10.28
CA SER A 126 13.65 -12.06 -11.24
C SER A 126 13.90 -10.59 -11.63
N ASP A 127 15.04 -10.33 -12.29
CA ASP A 127 15.38 -8.99 -12.79
C ASP A 127 14.33 -8.45 -13.79
N ASP A 128 13.75 -9.31 -14.64
CA ASP A 128 12.71 -8.93 -15.60
C ASP A 128 11.41 -8.50 -14.88
N GLU A 129 11.06 -9.19 -13.79
CA GLU A 129 9.89 -8.85 -12.97
C GLU A 129 10.12 -7.56 -12.18
N PHE A 130 11.32 -7.35 -11.65
CA PHE A 130 11.69 -6.06 -11.06
C PHE A 130 11.67 -4.93 -12.08
N PHE A 131 12.17 -5.16 -13.28
CA PHE A 131 12.13 -4.15 -14.34
C PHE A 131 10.67 -3.77 -14.67
N ALA A 132 9.77 -4.75 -14.76
CA ALA A 132 8.34 -4.49 -14.97
C ALA A 132 7.72 -3.63 -13.87
N ILE A 133 8.04 -3.90 -12.58
CA ILE A 133 7.58 -3.07 -11.45
C ILE A 133 8.06 -1.62 -11.60
N TYR A 134 9.35 -1.44 -11.89
CA TYR A 134 9.93 -0.09 -12.03
C TYR A 134 9.30 0.67 -13.20
N GLU A 135 9.11 0.01 -14.35
CA GLU A 135 8.50 0.63 -15.53
C GLU A 135 7.04 1.02 -15.28
N ALA A 136 6.27 0.18 -14.58
CA ALA A 136 4.86 0.42 -14.28
C ALA A 136 4.62 1.45 -13.16
N SER A 137 5.63 1.72 -12.31
CA SER A 137 5.54 2.71 -11.24
C SER A 137 5.31 4.12 -11.77
N ASP A 138 4.68 5.00 -10.98
CA ASP A 138 4.41 6.39 -11.37
C ASP A 138 5.71 7.18 -11.59
N GLU A 139 5.81 7.89 -12.73
CA GLU A 139 7.00 8.67 -13.13
C GLU A 139 7.41 9.73 -12.10
N ASN A 140 6.46 10.29 -11.34
CA ASN A 140 6.75 11.30 -10.34
C ASN A 140 7.50 10.76 -9.12
N VAL A 141 7.54 9.43 -8.97
CA VAL A 141 8.18 8.75 -7.84
C VAL A 141 9.33 7.83 -8.25
N LYS A 142 9.68 7.76 -9.54
CA LYS A 142 10.89 7.08 -10.04
C LYS A 142 12.16 7.86 -9.67
#